data_AF-A0A435FLP9-F1
#
_entry.id   AF-A0A435FLP9-F1
#
_cell.length_a   1.000
_cell.length_b   1.000
_cell.length_c   1.000
_cell.angle_alpha   90.00
_cell.angle_beta   90.00
_cell.angle_gamma   90.00
#
_symmetry.space_group_name_H-M   'P 1'
#
loop_
_entity.id
_entity.type
_entity.pdbx_description
1 polymer ?
#
loop_
_entity_poly.entity_id
_entity_poly.type
_entity_poly.pdbx_seq_one_letter_code
_entity_poly.pdbx_strand_id
1 'polypeptide(L)' 'IIAAIDGRPVTGVDDLVRMLDAERIGRETLCTVVRRTGVSQVAVTPVARTS' A
#
# COMPACT_ATOMS: atom_id res chain seq x y z
N ILE A 1 -3.75 -9.44 -2.31
CA ILE A 1 -3.18 -9.12 -0.99
C ILE A 1 -2.10 -8.07 -1.19
N ILE A 2 -2.07 -7.02 -0.37
CA ILE A 2 -0.93 -6.10 -0.34
C ILE A 2 0.15 -6.75 0.52
N ALA A 3 1.30 -7.06 -0.06
CA ALA A 3 2.40 -7.72 0.64
C ALA A 3 3.52 -6.75 1.03
N ALA A 4 3.65 -5.62 0.34
CA ALA A 4 4.60 -4.56 0.68
C ALA A 4 4.15 -3.20 0.17
N ILE A 5 4.60 -2.15 0.85
CA ILE A 5 4.49 -0.74 0.45
C ILE A 5 5.90 -0.16 0.35
N ASP A 6 6.29 0.30 -0.84
CA ASP A 6 7.64 0.79 -1.17
C ASP A 6 8.75 -0.17 -0.73
N GLY A 7 8.55 -1.47 -0.97
CA GLY A 7 9.49 -2.52 -0.59
C GLY A 7 9.49 -2.89 0.90
N ARG A 8 8.73 -2.19 1.75
CA ARG A 8 8.57 -2.54 3.17
C ARG A 8 7.45 -3.56 3.34
N PRO A 9 7.70 -4.73 3.95
CA PRO A 9 6.69 -5.76 4.15
C PRO A 9 5.49 -5.23 4.95
N VAL A 10 4.30 -5.68 4.57
CA VAL A 10 3.06 -5.47 5.33
C VAL A 10 2.69 -6.79 5.99
N THR A 11 2.72 -6.84 7.33
CA THR A 11 2.42 -8.09 8.08
C THR A 11 0.93 -8.23 8.44
N GLY A 12 0.17 -7.15 8.34
CA GLY A 12 -1.26 -7.12 8.65
C GLY A 12 -1.93 -5.79 8.30
N VAL A 13 -3.21 -5.65 8.66
CA VAL A 13 -4.00 -4.44 8.37
C VAL A 13 -3.47 -3.21 9.13
N ASP A 14 -2.99 -3.39 10.36
CA ASP A 14 -2.46 -2.28 11.17
C ASP A 14 -1.20 -1.67 10.56
N ASP A 15 -0.32 -2.52 10.00
CA ASP A 15 0.84 -2.05 9.23
C ASP A 15 0.41 -1.25 8.01
N LEU A 16 -0.60 -1.72 7.29
CA LEU A 16 -1.10 -1.01 6.10
C LEU A 16 -1.65 0.37 6.47
N VAL A 17 -2.43 0.46 7.55
CA VAL A 17 -2.97 1.75 8.04
C VAL A 17 -1.84 2.67 8.49
N ARG A 18 -0.86 2.15 9.23
CA ARG A 18 0.29 2.93 9.70
C ARG A 18 1.19 3.42 8.57
N MET A 19 1.38 2.61 7.52
CA MET A 19 2.20 2.98 6.37
C MET A 19 1.53 3.94 5.39
N LEU A 20 0.19 4.01 5.41
CA LEU A 20 -0.63 4.91 4.60
C LEU A 20 -1.17 6.06 5.46
N ASP A 21 -0.27 6.69 6.20
CA ASP A 21 -0.58 7.87 7.01
C ASP A 21 -0.87 9.12 6.16
N ALA A 22 -1.22 10.23 6.83
CA ALA A 22 -1.56 11.49 6.19
C ALA A 22 -0.40 12.09 5.37
N GLU A 23 0.86 11.81 5.72
CA GLU A 23 2.02 12.31 4.98
C GLU A 23 2.11 11.68 3.59
N ARG A 24 1.40 10.57 3.36
CA ARG A 24 1.39 9.87 2.08
C ARG A 24 0.29 10.31 1.12
N ILE A 25 -0.67 11.11 1.56
CA ILE A 25 -1.74 11.59 0.69
C ILE A 25 -1.17 12.40 -0.49
N GLY A 26 -1.63 12.08 -1.70
CA GLY A 26 -1.18 12.74 -2.92
C GLY A 26 0.23 12.34 -3.39
N ARG A 27 0.91 11.41 -2.71
CA ARG A 27 2.24 10.92 -3.09
C ARG A 27 2.13 9.53 -3.71
N GLU A 28 2.77 9.34 -4.87
CA GLU A 28 2.83 8.01 -5.49
C GLU A 28 3.47 7.00 -4.54
N THR A 29 2.86 5.82 -4.48
CA THR A 29 3.22 4.73 -3.55
C THR A 29 3.21 3.42 -4.30
N LEU A 30 4.29 2.66 -4.20
CA LEU A 30 4.42 1.39 -4.90
C LEU A 30 3.91 0.23 -4.04
N CYS A 31 2.83 -0.41 -4.47
CA CYS A 31 2.28 -1.59 -3.81
C CYS A 31 2.80 -2.87 -4.46
N THR A 32 3.38 -3.77 -3.67
CA THR A 32 3.55 -5.17 -4.10
C THR A 32 2.25 -5.91 -3.82
N VAL A 33 1.61 -6.40 -4.88
CA VAL A 33 0.34 -7.10 -4.84
C VAL A 33 0.54 -8.56 -5.20
N VAL A 34 0.19 -9.45 -4.28
CA VAL A 34 0.09 -10.89 -4.54
C VAL A 34 -1.31 -11.23 -5.01
N ARG A 35 -1.39 -11.88 -6.17
CA ARG A 35 -2.60 -12.37 -6.84
C ARG A 35 -2.45 -13.86 -7.10
N ARG A 36 -3.54 -14.54 -7.48
CA ARG A 36 -3.50 -15.97 -7.83
C ARG A 36 -2.53 -16.29 -8.96
N THR A 37 -2.35 -15.36 -9.88
CA THR A 37 -1.49 -15.49 -11.07
C THR A 37 -0.04 -15.09 -10.81
N GLY A 38 0.30 -14.65 -9.61
CA GLY A 38 1.66 -14.25 -9.24
C GLY A 38 1.73 -12.91 -8.51
N VAL A 39 2.92 -12.31 -8.54
CA VAL A 39 3.23 -11.04 -7.86
C VAL A 39 3.33 -9.92 -8.90
N SER A 40 2.72 -8.78 -8.61
CA SER A 40 2.75 -7.58 -9.45
C SER A 40 3.06 -6.35 -8.60
N GLN A 41 3.72 -5.36 -9.20
CA GLN A 41 3.84 -4.03 -8.60
C GLN A 41 2.79 -3.09 -9.20
N VAL A 42 2.17 -2.27 -8.37
CA VAL A 42 1.14 -1.30 -8.77
C VAL A 42 1.44 0.03 -8.10
N ALA A 43 1.64 1.07 -8.91
CA ALA A 43 1.71 2.44 -8.40
C ALA A 43 0.29 2.94 -8.08
N VAL A 44 0.09 3.49 -6.88
CA VAL A 44 -1.16 4.11 -6.44
C VAL A 44 -0.87 5.48 -5.85
N THR A 45 -1.84 6.39 -5.92
CA THR A 45 -1.77 7.67 -5.22
C THR A 45 -2.85 7.68 -4.14
N PRO A 46 -2.49 7.60 -2.84
CA PRO A 46 -3.46 7.60 -1.76
C PRO A 46 -4.24 8.91 -1.69
N VAL A 47 -5.54 8.79 -1.39
CA VAL A 47 -6.44 9.91 -1.11
C VAL A 47 -6.89 9.86 0.34
N ALA A 48 -7.17 11.02 0.94
CA ALA A 48 -7.70 11.08 2.29
C ALA A 48 -9.03 10.31 2.37
N ARG A 49 -9.23 9.52 3.43
CA ARG A 49 -10.53 8.89 3.67
C ARG A 49 -11.51 9.94 4.17
N THR A 50 -12.61 10.15 3.46
CA THR A 50 -13.80 10.82 3.99
C THR A 50 -14.51 9.85 4.94
N SER A 51 -14.56 10.21 6.23
CA SER A 51 -15.33 9.51 7.28
C SER A 51 -16.80 9.88 7.25
#